data_AF-A0A359HJ13-F1
#
_entry.id   AF-A0A359HJ13-F1
#
_cell.length_a   1.000
_cell.length_b   1.000
_cell.length_c   1.000
_cell.angle_alpha   90.00
_cell.angle_beta   90.00
_cell.angle_gamma   90.00
#
_symmetry.space_group_name_H-M   'P 1'
#
loop_
_entity.id
_entity.type
_entity.pdbx_description
1 polymer ?
#
loop_
_entity_poly.entity_id
_entity_poly.type
_entity_poly.pdbx_seq_one_letter_code
_entity_poly.pdbx_strand_id
1 'polypeptide(L)'
;MPDEIVRTYLFDRPGHYQIRVVGALSQSWLDDLEGLEISTIPWESYPEVIQIDGSLADQTALAGLLDLLTDLGLVILTVERLEFEKESKP
;
A
#
# COMPACT_ATOMS: atom_id res chain seq x y z
N MET A 1 -2.44 -28.92 -12.08
CA MET A 1 -1.78 -27.61 -12.24
C MET A 1 -2.61 -26.53 -11.54
N PRO A 2 -2.60 -26.41 -10.18
CA PRO A 2 -3.28 -25.32 -9.46
C PRO A 2 -2.37 -24.12 -9.16
N ASP A 3 -1.06 -24.34 -9.08
CA ASP A 3 -0.09 -23.33 -8.60
C ASP A 3 0.10 -22.14 -9.56
N GLU A 4 -0.14 -22.34 -10.86
CA GLU A 4 -0.09 -21.28 -11.88
C GLU A 4 -1.25 -20.28 -11.74
N ILE A 5 -2.45 -20.75 -11.37
CA ILE A 5 -3.64 -19.90 -11.18
C ILE A 5 -3.49 -19.05 -9.92
N VAL A 6 -2.85 -19.59 -8.88
CA VAL A 6 -2.57 -18.88 -7.63
C VAL A 6 -1.66 -17.67 -7.85
N ARG A 7 -0.67 -17.79 -8.75
CA ARG A 7 0.21 -16.67 -9.14
C ARG A 7 -0.45 -15.67 -10.10
N THR A 8 -1.57 -16.03 -10.72
CA THR A 8 -2.22 -15.19 -11.74
C THR A 8 -3.08 -14.08 -11.12
N TYR A 9 -3.54 -14.22 -9.87
CA TYR A 9 -4.42 -13.25 -9.19
C TYR A 9 -3.90 -12.81 -7.81
N LEU A 10 -2.62 -12.47 -7.74
CA LEU A 10 -1.93 -12.08 -6.50
C LEU A 10 -2.62 -10.93 -5.73
N PHE A 11 -3.28 -10.02 -6.46
CA PHE A 11 -3.96 -8.86 -5.88
C PHE A 11 -5.33 -9.18 -5.29
N ASP A 12 -5.95 -10.31 -5.65
CA ASP A 12 -7.26 -10.76 -5.12
C ASP A 12 -7.13 -11.43 -3.73
N ARG A 13 -5.96 -11.31 -3.10
CA ARG A 13 -5.64 -11.94 -1.81
C ARG A 13 -5.02 -10.92 -0.87
N PRO A 14 -5.01 -11.22 0.44
CA PRO A 14 -4.33 -10.39 1.40
C PRO A 14 -2.87 -10.16 1.01
N GLY A 15 -2.41 -8.93 1.17
CA GLY A 15 -1.05 -8.53 0.84
C GLY A 15 -0.60 -7.36 1.68
N HIS A 16 0.69 -7.33 2.00
CA HIS A 16 1.29 -6.14 2.59
C HIS A 16 1.66 -5.18 1.46
N TYR A 17 1.22 -3.94 1.57
CA TYR A 17 1.48 -2.90 0.59
C TYR A 17 2.25 -1.75 1.22
N GLN A 18 3.11 -1.16 0.41
CA GLN A 18 3.80 0.08 0.69
C GLN A 18 3.42 1.08 -0.40
N ILE A 19 2.80 2.18 0.01
CA ILE A 19 2.34 3.23 -0.87
C ILE A 19 3.02 4.53 -0.46
N ARG A 20 3.58 5.24 -1.45
CA ARG A 20 4.21 6.55 -1.23
C ARG A 20 3.43 7.60 -1.95
N VAL A 21 3.08 8.67 -1.24
CA VAL A 21 2.34 9.80 -1.80
C VAL A 21 2.94 11.14 -1.39
N VAL A 22 2.74 12.15 -2.23
CA VAL A 22 3.10 13.55 -1.94
C VAL A 22 1.82 14.39 -1.88
N GLY A 23 1.76 15.27 -0.89
CA GLY A 23 0.65 16.18 -0.66
C GLY A 23 0.53 16.52 0.82
N ALA A 24 -0.57 17.16 1.19
CA ALA A 24 -0.85 17.52 2.58
C ALA A 24 -1.96 16.60 3.11
N LEU A 25 -1.61 15.70 4.02
CA LEU A 25 -2.57 14.88 4.76
C LEU A 25 -2.62 15.38 6.21
N SER A 26 -3.82 15.71 6.71
CA SER A 26 -3.95 16.09 8.12
C SER A 26 -3.80 14.86 9.00
N GLN A 27 -3.12 15.01 10.14
CA GLN A 27 -2.87 13.90 11.08
C GLN A 27 -4.13 13.15 11.53
N SER A 28 -5.29 13.81 11.51
CA SER A 28 -6.59 13.19 11.84
C SER A 28 -6.99 12.04 10.92
N TRP A 29 -6.58 12.08 9.64
CA TRP A 29 -6.86 10.97 8.70
C TRP A 29 -6.00 9.75 8.98
N LEU A 30 -4.86 9.94 9.65
CA LEU A 30 -3.94 8.86 9.99
C LEU A 30 -4.56 7.91 11.01
N ASP A 31 -5.43 8.45 11.87
CA ASP A 31 -6.06 7.71 12.96
C ASP A 31 -7.23 6.83 12.49
N ASP A 32 -7.81 7.12 11.33
CA ASP A 32 -8.99 6.42 10.80
C ASP A 32 -8.64 5.14 10.01
N LEU A 33 -7.36 4.92 9.70
CA LEU A 33 -6.89 3.79 8.89
C LEU A 33 -6.31 2.66 9.78
N GLU A 34 -7.22 1.91 10.42
CA GLU A 34 -6.84 0.76 11.25
C GLU A 34 -6.02 -0.27 10.46
N GLY A 35 -4.84 -0.64 10.98
CA GLY A 35 -3.96 -1.65 10.37
C GLY A 35 -3.01 -1.13 9.29
N LEU A 36 -3.02 0.18 9.03
CA LEU A 36 -2.01 0.87 8.21
C LEU A 36 -1.12 1.73 9.10
N GLU A 37 0.18 1.55 8.99
CA GLU A 37 1.18 2.44 9.56
C GLU A 37 1.46 3.56 8.58
N ILE A 38 1.40 4.80 9.05
CA ILE A 38 1.62 5.96 8.21
C ILE A 38 2.72 6.80 8.81
N SER A 39 3.71 7.11 7.99
CA SER A 39 4.89 7.87 8.40
C SER A 39 5.23 8.93 7.36
N THR A 40 5.84 10.00 7.83
CA THR A 40 6.37 11.05 6.95
C THR A 40 7.89 10.88 6.87
N ILE A 41 8.40 10.58 5.68
CA ILE A 41 9.82 10.30 5.45
C ILE A 41 10.35 11.08 4.23
N PRO A 42 11.64 11.43 4.18
CA PRO A 42 12.28 11.84 2.93
C PRO A 42 12.44 10.64 2.00
N TRP A 43 12.22 10.82 0.69
CA TRP A 43 12.36 9.76 -0.30
C TRP A 43 12.84 10.30 -1.66
N GLU A 44 13.92 9.74 -2.20
CA GLU A 44 14.59 10.22 -3.41
C GLU A 44 14.83 11.75 -3.42
N SER A 45 14.21 12.46 -4.36
CA SER A 45 14.30 13.93 -4.51
C SER A 45 13.20 14.67 -3.76
N TYR A 46 12.31 13.96 -3.07
CA TYR A 46 11.21 14.54 -2.30
C TYR A 46 11.63 14.72 -0.83
N PRO A 47 11.61 15.95 -0.30
CA PRO A 47 12.00 16.22 1.07
C PRO A 47 11.00 15.62 2.08
N GLU A 48 9.75 15.45 1.66
CA GLU A 48 8.66 14.97 2.49
C GLU A 48 7.70 14.11 1.64
N VAL A 49 7.54 12.85 2.02
CA VAL A 49 6.65 11.86 1.41
C VAL A 49 5.89 11.17 2.52
N ILE A 50 4.60 10.95 2.32
CA ILE A 50 3.78 10.15 3.20
C ILE A 50 3.91 8.70 2.73
N GLN A 51 4.46 7.84 3.58
CA GLN A 51 4.53 6.40 3.36
C GLN A 51 3.43 5.72 4.16
N ILE A 52 2.65 4.89 3.49
CA ILE A 52 1.55 4.09 4.04
C ILE A 52 1.95 2.63 3.88
N ASP A 53 2.19 1.95 4.98
CA ASP A 53 2.58 0.54 5.05
C ASP A 53 1.50 -0.27 5.76
N GLY A 54 1.05 -1.39 5.19
CA GLY A 54 0.10 -2.22 5.91
C GLY A 54 -0.52 -3.34 5.10
N SER A 55 -1.28 -4.18 5.81
CA SER A 55 -1.94 -5.33 5.19
C SER A 55 -3.31 -4.93 4.67
N LEU A 56 -3.55 -5.14 3.38
CA LEU A 56 -4.86 -4.98 2.76
C LEU A 56 -5.44 -6.35 2.45
N ALA A 57 -6.76 -6.47 2.62
CA ALA A 57 -7.46 -7.75 2.51
C ALA A 57 -7.49 -8.31 1.09
N ASP A 58 -7.62 -7.43 0.09
CA ASP A 58 -7.77 -7.81 -1.32
C ASP A 58 -7.59 -6.58 -2.23
N GLN A 59 -7.90 -6.77 -3.52
CA GLN A 59 -7.82 -5.74 -4.55
C GLN A 59 -8.85 -4.62 -4.34
N THR A 60 -10.01 -4.90 -3.73
CA THR A 60 -11.06 -3.90 -3.48
C THR A 60 -10.62 -2.95 -2.39
N ALA A 61 -10.00 -3.46 -1.32
CA ALA A 61 -9.43 -2.64 -0.25
C ALA A 61 -8.31 -1.74 -0.79
N LEU A 62 -7.45 -2.27 -1.66
CA LEU A 62 -6.41 -1.47 -2.34
C LEU A 62 -7.03 -0.39 -3.23
N ALA A 63 -7.99 -0.73 -4.09
CA ALA A 63 -8.63 0.22 -4.97
C ALA A 63 -9.29 1.36 -4.18
N GLY A 64 -10.04 1.03 -3.12
CA GLY A 64 -10.68 2.05 -2.26
C GLY A 64 -9.66 2.97 -1.57
N LEU A 65 -8.52 2.44 -1.14
CA LEU A 65 -7.44 3.27 -0.58
C LEU A 65 -6.84 4.20 -1.64
N LEU A 66 -6.56 3.71 -2.85
CA LEU A 66 -6.01 4.53 -3.93
C LEU A 66 -6.99 5.63 -4.36
N ASP A 67 -8.28 5.30 -4.48
CA ASP A 67 -9.33 6.28 -4.78
C ASP A 67 -9.38 7.36 -3.70
N LEU A 68 -9.39 6.97 -2.42
CA LEU A 68 -9.37 7.91 -1.30
C LEU A 68 -8.15 8.84 -1.35
N LEU A 69 -6.96 8.31 -1.61
CA LEU A 69 -5.74 9.14 -1.72
C LEU A 69 -5.86 10.15 -2.86
N THR A 70 -6.44 9.75 -4.00
CA THR A 70 -6.66 10.66 -5.13
C THR A 70 -7.74 11.71 -4.85
N ASP A 71 -8.82 11.34 -4.16
CA ASP A 71 -9.89 12.26 -3.75
C ASP A 71 -9.38 13.34 -2.78
N LEU A 72 -8.40 12.98 -1.94
CA LEU A 72 -7.68 13.91 -1.06
C LEU A 72 -6.67 14.80 -1.81
N GLY A 73 -6.51 14.62 -3.11
CA GLY A 73 -5.57 15.38 -3.94
C GLY A 73 -4.11 14.98 -3.75
N LEU A 74 -3.84 13.79 -3.19
CA LEU A 74 -2.49 13.28 -3.01
C LEU A 74 -1.99 12.66 -4.31
N VAL A 75 -0.72 12.91 -4.62
CA VAL A 75 -0.06 12.35 -5.80
C VAL A 75 0.59 11.03 -5.41
N ILE A 76 0.15 9.92 -6.01
CA ILE A 76 0.74 8.60 -5.80
C ILE A 76 2.08 8.52 -6.56
N LEU A 77 3.15 8.27 -5.81
CA LEU A 77 4.50 8.07 -6.35
C LEU A 77 4.77 6.60 -6.64
N THR A 78 4.49 5.73 -5.66
CA THR A 78 4.70 4.28 -5.78
C THR A 78 3.59 3.50 -5.11
N VAL A 79 3.26 2.33 -5.67
CA VAL A 79 2.39 1.31 -5.06
C VAL A 79 3.12 -0.02 -5.20
N GLU A 80 3.60 -0.55 -4.09
CA GLU A 80 4.41 -1.76 -4.06
C GLU A 80 3.74 -2.80 -3.18
N ARG A 81 3.59 -4.03 -3.69
CA ARG A 81 3.17 -5.17 -2.89
C ARG A 81 4.41 -5.89 -2.37
N LEU A 82 4.61 -5.85 -1.07
CA LEU A 82 5.73 -6.52 -0.39
C LEU A 82 5.32 -7.98 -0.14
N GLU A 83 5.43 -8.82 -1.16
CA GLU A 83 5.23 -10.26 -0.98
C GLU A 83 6.30 -10.82 -0.05
N PHE A 84 5.91 -11.35 1.11
CA PHE A 84 6.77 -12.29 1.81
C PHE A 84 6.80 -13.59 1.01
N GLU A 85 7.74 -13.72 0.07
CA GLU A 85 8.18 -15.03 -0.37
C GLU A 85 8.66 -15.77 0.88
N LYS A 86 7.79 -16.61 1.45
CA LYS A 86 8.29 -17.73 2.25
C LYS A 86 8.99 -18.65 1.26
N GLU A 87 10.28 -18.41 1.07
CA GLU A 87 11.24 -19.37 0.56
C GLU A 87 11.23 -20.56 1.55
N SER A 88 10.24 -21.44 1.38
CA SER A 88 10.19 -22.74 2.04
C SER A 88 11.12 -23.65 1.27
N LYS A 89 12.40 -23.55 1.63
CA LYS A 89 13.47 -24.46 1.24
C LYS A 89 13.15 -25.89 1.64
N PRO A 90 13.40 -26.89 0.78
CA PRO A 90 14.04 -28.14 1.16
C PRO A 90 15.57 -28.08 0.94
#